data_AF-A0A5B8YU80-F1
#
_entry.id   AF-A0A5B8YU80-F1
#
_cell.length_a   1.000
_cell.length_b   1.000
_cell.length_c   1.000
_cell.angle_alpha   90.00
_cell.angle_beta   90.00
_cell.angle_gamma   90.00
#
_symmetry.space_group_name_H-M   'P 1'
#
loop_
_entity.id
_entity.type
_entity.pdbx_description
1 polymer ?
#
loop_
_entity_poly.entity_id
_entity_poly.type
_entity_poly.pdbx_seq_one_letter_code
_entity_poly.pdbx_strand_id
1 'polypeptide(L)' 'MIPTINILFISIAILISVAFYTILERKLLGYIQIRKGPNKTSIVGILQPFSDAIKLFNK' A
#
# COMPACT_ATOMS: atom_id res chain seq x y z
N MET A 1 -19.77 -2.74 -23.15
CA MET A 1 -19.89 -3.44 -21.85
C MET A 1 -18.59 -4.13 -21.43
N ILE A 2 -17.97 -4.95 -22.29
CA ILE A 2 -16.63 -5.52 -22.02
C ILE A 2 -15.54 -4.44 -21.80
N PRO A 3 -15.45 -3.34 -22.58
CA PRO A 3 -14.41 -2.34 -22.34
C PRO A 3 -14.59 -1.60 -21.00
N THR A 4 -15.82 -1.32 -20.57
CA THR A 4 -16.08 -0.64 -19.29
C THR A 4 -15.69 -1.52 -18.10
N ILE A 5 -15.91 -2.83 -18.20
CA ILE A 5 -15.48 -3.80 -17.18
C ILE A 5 -13.94 -3.85 -17.12
N ASN A 6 -13.27 -3.91 -18.28
CA ASN A 6 -11.80 -3.91 -18.33
C ASN A 6 -11.20 -2.65 -17.71
N ILE A 7 -11.75 -1.47 -18.02
CA ILE A 7 -11.30 -0.19 -17.44
C ILE A 7 -11.44 -0.20 -15.92
N LEU A 8 -12.54 -0.75 -15.40
CA LEU A 8 -12.80 -0.82 -13.96
C LEU A 8 -11.85 -1.80 -13.25
N PHE A 9 -11.52 -2.92 -13.88
CA PHE A 9 -10.49 -3.84 -13.35
C PHE A 9 -9.10 -3.22 -13.34
N ILE A 10 -8.73 -2.52 -14.43
CA ILE A 10 -7.42 -1.86 -14.55
C ILE A 10 -7.27 -0.77 -13.49
N SER A 11 -8.31 0.04 -13.26
CA SER A 11 -8.25 1.13 -12.27
C SER A 11 -8.06 0.60 -10.85
N ILE A 12 -8.77 -0.47 -10.46
CA ILE A 12 -8.62 -1.12 -9.16
C ILE A 12 -7.21 -1.70 -8.99
N ALA A 13 -6.69 -2.38 -10.02
CA ALA A 13 -5.35 -2.96 -9.97
C ALA A 13 -4.25 -1.90 -9.78
N ILE A 14 -4.37 -0.75 -10.45
CA ILE A 14 -3.43 0.36 -10.31
C ILE A 14 -3.45 0.92 -8.89
N LEU A 15 -4.62 1.14 -8.30
CA LEU A 15 -4.74 1.66 -6.92
C LEU A 15 -4.08 0.74 -5.90
N ILE A 16 -4.29 -0.57 -6.04
CA ILE A 16 -3.67 -1.58 -5.18
C ILE A 16 -2.14 -1.57 -5.35
N SER A 17 -1.66 -1.50 -6.59
CA SER A 17 -0.22 -1.45 -6.90
C SER A 17 0.46 -0.25 -6.24
N VAL A 18 -0.13 0.94 -6.35
CA VAL A 18 0.39 2.17 -5.73
C VAL A 18 0.41 2.04 -4.22
N ALA A 19 -0.64 1.49 -3.60
CA ALA A 19 -0.70 1.29 -2.15
C ALA A 19 0.46 0.42 -1.64
N PHE A 20 0.78 -0.68 -2.31
CA PHE A 20 1.93 -1.53 -1.94
C PHE A 20 3.28 -0.89 -2.25
N TYR A 21 3.38 -0.12 -3.33
CA TYR A 21 4.60 0.60 -3.68
C TYR A 21 5.06 1.55 -2.55
N THR A 22 4.11 2.21 -1.87
CA THR A 22 4.45 3.08 -0.72
C THR A 22 5.06 2.34 0.47
N ILE A 23 4.65 1.08 0.73
CA ILE A 23 5.28 0.26 1.80
C ILE A 23 6.72 -0.07 1.41
N LEU A 24 6.93 -0.44 0.15
CA LEU A 24 8.24 -0.81 -0.38
C LEU A 24 9.21 0.34 -0.20
N GLU A 25 8.83 1.56 -0.60
CA GLU A 25 9.63 2.76 -0.42
C GLU A 25 10.01 2.98 1.06
N ARG A 26 9.04 2.88 1.98
CA ARG A 26 9.29 3.03 3.43
C ARG A 26 10.21 1.95 4.00
N LYS A 27 10.13 0.71 3.48
CA LYS A 27 11.04 -0.38 3.86
C LYS A 27 12.44 -0.13 3.30
N LEU A 28 12.56 0.25 2.03
CA LEU A 28 13.83 0.55 1.37
C LEU A 28 14.59 1.69 2.06
N LEU A 29 13.90 2.81 2.33
CA LEU A 29 14.46 3.93 3.10
C LEU A 29 14.85 3.53 4.52
N GLY A 30 14.08 2.63 5.15
CA GLY A 30 14.45 2.06 6.43
C GLY A 30 15.76 1.28 6.36
N TYR A 31 15.89 0.38 5.38
CA TYR A 31 17.09 -0.42 5.20
C TYR A 31 18.34 0.43 4.94
N ILE A 32 18.23 1.49 4.13
CA ILE A 32 19.33 2.44 3.88
C ILE A 32 19.75 3.16 5.17
N GLN A 33 18.79 3.47 6.04
CA GLN A 33 19.01 4.20 7.29
C GLN A 33 19.30 3.28 8.49
N ILE A 34 19.57 1.98 8.28
CA ILE A 34 19.80 0.98 9.35
C ILE A 34 18.65 0.96 10.38
N ARG A 35 17.41 1.20 9.93
CA ARG A 35 16.20 1.09 10.76
C ARG A 35 15.21 0.14 10.10
N LYS A 36 14.48 -0.62 10.89
CA LYS A 36 13.39 -1.44 10.33
C LYS A 36 12.25 -0.51 9.92
N GLY A 37 11.82 -0.64 8.65
CA GLY A 37 10.59 -0.04 8.16
C GLY A 37 9.35 -0.59 8.90
N PRO A 38 8.13 -0.28 8.43
CA PRO A 38 6.91 -0.71 9.11
C PRO A 38 6.87 -2.24 9.28
N ASN A 39 6.84 -2.70 10.55
CA ASN A 39 6.88 -4.12 10.92
C ASN A 39 5.82 -4.53 11.96
N LYS A 40 5.04 -3.58 12.52
CA LYS A 40 4.08 -3.83 13.62
C LYS A 40 2.63 -4.00 13.19
N THR A 41 2.19 -3.39 12.10
CA THR A 41 0.78 -3.31 11.71
C THR A 41 0.19 -4.61 11.12
N SER A 42 1.02 -5.65 10.89
CA SER A 42 0.64 -7.05 10.58
C SER A 42 1.90 -7.93 10.48
N ILE A 43 1.77 -9.19 10.03
CA ILE A 43 2.89 -10.03 9.55
C ILE A 43 3.72 -9.20 8.55
N VAL A 44 4.88 -8.71 8.99
CA VAL A 44 5.84 -7.87 8.24
C VAL A 44 5.25 -6.56 7.67
N GLY A 45 4.19 -6.00 8.27
CA GLY A 45 3.63 -4.69 7.88
C GLY A 45 2.89 -4.65 6.53
N ILE A 46 2.44 -5.78 6.00
CA ILE A 46 1.63 -5.88 4.77
C ILE A 46 0.31 -5.09 4.88
N LEU A 47 -0.33 -5.04 6.05
CA LEU A 47 -1.59 -4.30 6.25
C LEU A 47 -1.39 -2.79 6.52
N GLN A 48 -0.15 -2.29 6.48
CA GLN A 48 0.14 -0.88 6.69
C GLN A 48 -0.69 0.09 5.83
N PRO A 49 -0.88 -0.09 4.50
CA PRO A 49 -1.59 0.87 3.67
C PRO A 49 -3.09 0.90 3.99
N PHE A 50 -3.66 -0.22 4.44
CA PHE A 50 -5.04 -0.26 4.92
C PHE A 50 -5.18 0.49 6.24
N SER A 51 -4.24 0.30 7.17
CA SER A 51 -4.24 1.03 8.45
C SER A 51 -4.07 2.53 8.24
N ASP A 52 -3.20 2.95 7.32
CA ASP A 52 -3.02 4.36 6.97
C ASP A 52 -4.28 4.94 6.30
N ALA A 53 -4.94 4.19 5.40
CA ALA A 53 -6.20 4.62 4.80
C ALA A 53 -7.30 4.81 5.85
N ILE A 54 -7.52 3.84 6.74
CA ILE A 54 -8.52 3.94 7.83
C ILE A 54 -8.21 5.12 8.75
N LYS A 55 -6.92 5.36 9.04
CA LYS A 55 -6.48 6.50 9.85
C LYS A 55 -6.79 7.84 9.17
N LEU A 56 -6.66 7.92 7.85
CA LEU A 56 -7.05 9.11 7.08
C LEU A 56 -8.57 9.28 7.00
N PHE A 57 -9.34 8.20 6.91
CA PHE A 57 -10.81 8.27 6.89
C PHE A 57 -11.43 8.69 8.23
N ASN A 58 -10.79 8.32 9.34
CA ASN A 58 -11.24 8.69 10.69
C ASN A 58 -10.69 10.04 11.16
N LYS A 59 -9.89 10.72 10.34
CA LYS A 59 -9.33 12.04 10.64
C LYS A 59 -10.23 13.14 10.09
#